data_AF-A0A2V2S4C4-F1
#
_entry.id   AF-A0A2V2S4C4-F1
#
_cell.length_a   1.000
_cell.length_b   1.000
_cell.length_c   1.000
_cell.angle_alpha   90.00
_cell.angle_beta   90.00
_cell.angle_gamma   90.00
#
_symmetry.space_group_name_H-M   'P 1'
#
loop_
_entity.id
_entity.type
_entity.pdbx_description
1 polymer ?
#
loop_
_entity_poly.entity_id
_entity_poly.type
_entity_poly.pdbx_seq_one_letter_code
_entity_poly.pdbx_strand_id
1 'polypeptide(L)'
;MIAVFLAFSAGVTVAQVTVAMVTQFALSGFRQADQSFTAGVRITNKDILSALNASGQFNFQSNAQLILLSFDGNLPTFAVRERNGTNVTTTDISSYFVVSEPQELHSSDNLRGYAIYVFAFDNHNGTSFTVSGMTYLHAGLVSGPGISPLTRDRTLTASVYGSGTINDTAMVVRGTVNGGSAKAEID
;
A
#
# COMPACT_ATOMS: atom_id res chain seq x y z
N MET A 1 39.68 42.77 7.90
CA MET A 1 39.30 41.48 7.27
C MET A 1 38.47 40.69 8.28
N ILE A 2 37.19 40.45 7.97
CA ILE A 2 36.29 39.66 8.82
C ILE A 2 36.25 38.24 8.23
N ALA A 3 36.66 37.25 9.01
CA ALA A 3 36.56 35.85 8.63
C ALA A 3 35.13 35.36 8.90
N VAL A 4 34.37 35.09 7.85
CA VAL A 4 33.04 34.45 7.93
C VAL A 4 33.27 32.95 8.11
N PHE A 5 32.93 32.43 9.29
CA PHE A 5 32.88 30.99 9.53
C PHE A 5 31.60 30.42 8.91
N LEU A 6 31.73 29.69 7.80
CA LEU A 6 30.67 28.85 7.25
C LEU A 6 30.58 27.57 8.09
N ALA A 7 29.57 27.51 8.97
CA ALA A 7 29.22 26.29 9.68
C ALA A 7 28.40 25.38 8.74
N PHE A 8 29.03 24.31 8.24
CA PHE A 8 28.32 23.21 7.60
C PHE A 8 27.71 22.33 8.71
N SER A 9 26.40 22.41 8.92
CA SER A 9 25.68 21.41 9.71
C SER A 9 25.54 20.14 8.87
N ALA A 10 26.34 19.11 9.19
CA ALA A 10 26.05 17.76 8.74
C ALA A 10 24.79 17.29 9.46
N GLY A 11 23.65 17.30 8.77
CA GLY A 11 22.42 16.68 9.27
C GLY A 11 22.66 15.18 9.41
N VAL A 12 22.63 14.68 10.64
CA VAL A 12 22.60 13.23 10.86
C VAL A 12 21.20 12.76 10.49
N THR A 13 21.06 12.08 9.36
CA THR A 13 19.85 11.31 9.04
C THR A 13 19.79 10.13 10.00
N VAL A 14 18.90 10.21 10.99
CA VAL A 14 18.58 9.06 11.85
C VAL A 14 17.82 8.07 10.98
N ALA A 15 18.34 6.86 10.84
CA ALA A 15 17.68 5.81 10.07
C ALA A 15 16.30 5.53 10.70
N GLN A 16 15.24 5.59 9.89
CA GLN A 16 13.87 5.44 10.37
C GLN A 16 13.50 3.96 10.39
N VAL A 17 12.79 3.55 11.46
CA VAL A 17 12.28 2.19 11.55
C VAL A 17 10.91 2.14 10.89
N THR A 18 10.81 1.35 9.83
CA THR A 18 9.61 1.17 9.03
C THR A 18 9.01 -0.20 9.31
N VAL A 19 7.68 -0.29 9.37
CA VAL A 19 6.99 -1.59 9.32
C VAL A 19 6.50 -1.82 7.90
N ALA A 20 7.05 -2.84 7.26
CA ALA A 20 6.64 -3.29 5.94
C ALA A 20 5.66 -4.46 6.06
N MET A 21 4.50 -4.34 5.42
CA MET A 21 3.44 -5.35 5.41
C MET A 21 3.11 -5.74 3.98
N VAL A 22 3.10 -7.03 3.65
CA VAL A 22 2.70 -7.50 2.32
C VAL A 22 1.19 -7.41 2.18
N THR A 23 0.73 -6.75 1.12
CA THR A 23 -0.69 -6.51 0.87
C THR A 23 -1.16 -7.34 -0.31
N GLN A 24 -2.39 -7.85 -0.24
CA GLN A 24 -3.03 -8.65 -1.27
C GLN A 24 -4.44 -8.14 -1.55
N PHE A 25 -4.67 -7.76 -2.79
CA PHE A 25 -5.97 -7.40 -3.34
C PHE A 25 -6.58 -8.61 -4.06
N ALA A 26 -7.85 -8.86 -3.77
CA ALA A 26 -8.67 -9.81 -4.47
C ALA A 26 -10.06 -9.19 -4.71
N LEU A 27 -10.16 -8.41 -5.79
CA LEU A 27 -11.39 -7.72 -6.17
C LEU A 27 -12.04 -8.42 -7.35
N SER A 28 -13.37 -8.37 -7.40
CA SER A 28 -14.18 -8.92 -8.49
C SER A 28 -15.43 -8.08 -8.70
N GLY A 29 -15.95 -8.07 -9.91
CA GLY A 29 -17.17 -7.33 -10.21
C GLY A 29 -17.49 -7.33 -11.68
N PHE A 30 -18.02 -6.21 -12.16
CA PHE A 30 -18.47 -6.07 -13.54
C PHE A 30 -18.00 -4.75 -14.14
N ARG A 31 -17.65 -4.80 -15.43
CA ARG A 31 -17.41 -3.61 -16.26
C ARG A 31 -18.50 -3.50 -17.33
N GLN A 32 -18.82 -2.28 -17.71
CA GLN A 32 -19.79 -2.00 -18.77
C GLN A 32 -19.10 -2.01 -20.13
N ALA A 33 -19.11 -3.13 -20.85
CA ALA A 33 -18.38 -3.20 -22.13
C ALA A 33 -19.08 -2.42 -23.26
N ASP A 34 -20.41 -2.34 -23.21
CA ASP A 34 -21.25 -1.50 -24.07
C ASP A 34 -22.58 -1.15 -23.37
N GLN A 35 -23.54 -0.52 -24.06
CA GLN A 35 -24.82 -0.10 -23.48
C GLN A 35 -25.71 -1.26 -23.00
N SER A 36 -25.45 -2.50 -23.42
CA SER A 36 -26.30 -3.66 -23.14
C SER A 36 -25.52 -4.89 -22.62
N PHE A 37 -24.19 -4.81 -22.54
CA PHE A 37 -23.32 -5.90 -22.17
C PHE A 37 -22.44 -5.56 -20.97
N THR A 38 -22.44 -6.47 -20.00
CA THR A 38 -21.52 -6.44 -18.86
C THR A 38 -20.57 -7.62 -18.95
N ALA A 39 -19.30 -7.37 -18.62
CA ALA A 39 -18.29 -8.40 -18.54
C ALA A 39 -17.77 -8.50 -17.10
N GLY A 40 -17.55 -9.73 -16.62
CA GLY A 40 -16.90 -9.94 -15.34
C GLY A 40 -15.48 -9.39 -15.34
N VAL A 41 -15.06 -8.76 -14.24
CA VAL A 41 -13.69 -8.30 -14.01
C VAL A 41 -13.15 -8.90 -12.71
N ARG A 42 -11.85 -9.16 -12.68
CA ARG A 42 -11.09 -9.53 -11.50
C ARG A 42 -9.86 -8.66 -11.45
N ILE A 43 -9.56 -8.11 -10.27
CA ILE A 43 -8.35 -7.31 -10.03
C ILE A 43 -7.59 -7.96 -8.89
N THR A 44 -6.35 -8.30 -9.17
CA THR A 44 -5.37 -8.83 -8.24
C THR A 44 -4.14 -7.94 -8.23
N ASN A 45 -3.19 -8.20 -7.32
CA ASN A 45 -1.91 -7.50 -7.31
C ASN A 45 -1.19 -7.57 -8.67
N LYS A 46 -1.31 -8.68 -9.40
CA LYS A 46 -0.68 -8.82 -10.71
C LYS A 46 -1.24 -7.81 -11.71
N ASP A 47 -2.55 -7.58 -11.67
CA ASP A 47 -3.23 -6.62 -12.54
C ASP A 47 -2.84 -5.18 -12.17
N ILE A 48 -2.73 -4.88 -10.86
CA ILE A 48 -2.25 -3.58 -10.36
C ILE A 48 -0.81 -3.32 -10.82
N LEU A 49 0.10 -4.28 -10.64
CA LEU A 49 1.49 -4.18 -11.08
C LEU A 49 1.60 -4.02 -12.60
N SER A 50 0.78 -4.76 -13.36
CA SER A 50 0.70 -4.61 -14.82
C SER A 50 0.20 -3.23 -15.23
N ALA A 51 -0.79 -2.67 -14.52
CA ALA A 51 -1.32 -1.35 -14.78
C ALA A 51 -0.28 -0.25 -14.46
N LEU A 52 0.51 -0.41 -13.38
CA LEU A 52 1.64 0.45 -13.06
C LEU A 52 2.72 0.40 -14.15
N ASN A 53 3.11 -0.77 -14.62
CA ASN A 53 4.07 -0.87 -15.74
C ASN A 53 3.52 -0.24 -17.02
N ALA A 54 2.22 -0.36 -17.27
CA ALA A 54 1.56 0.28 -18.41
C ALA A 54 1.54 1.82 -18.34
N SER A 55 1.82 2.44 -17.19
CA SER A 55 2.00 3.91 -17.11
C SER A 55 3.30 4.38 -17.79
N GLY A 56 4.24 3.46 -18.04
CA GLY A 56 5.56 3.75 -18.59
C GLY A 56 6.57 4.30 -17.58
N GLN A 57 6.17 4.53 -16.32
CA GLN A 57 7.07 5.01 -15.26
C GLN A 57 7.80 3.88 -14.53
N PHE A 58 7.27 2.65 -14.61
CA PHE A 58 7.77 1.51 -13.87
C PHE A 58 8.04 0.31 -14.79
N ASN A 59 8.88 -0.62 -14.32
CA ASN A 59 9.19 -1.88 -14.99
C ASN A 59 9.32 -3.03 -13.98
N PHE A 60 8.29 -3.18 -13.16
CA PHE A 60 8.23 -4.20 -12.12
C PHE A 60 8.19 -5.61 -12.70
N GLN A 61 8.98 -6.50 -12.12
CA GLN A 61 9.05 -7.91 -12.46
C GLN A 61 7.84 -8.69 -11.93
N SER A 62 7.63 -9.90 -12.44
CA SER A 62 6.49 -10.74 -12.04
C SER A 62 6.51 -11.20 -10.59
N ASN A 63 7.67 -11.12 -9.91
CA ASN A 63 7.84 -11.46 -8.50
C ASN A 63 7.74 -10.25 -7.56
N ALA A 64 7.44 -9.06 -8.09
CA ALA A 64 7.23 -7.87 -7.30
C ALA A 64 6.05 -8.03 -6.33
N GLN A 65 6.16 -7.43 -5.15
CA GLN A 65 5.14 -7.49 -4.11
C GLN A 65 4.65 -6.09 -3.79
N LEU A 66 3.32 -5.93 -3.73
CA LEU A 66 2.73 -4.72 -3.19
C LEU A 66 2.83 -4.77 -1.67
N ILE A 67 3.34 -3.69 -1.07
CA ILE A 67 3.51 -3.58 0.38
C ILE A 67 2.94 -2.25 0.89
N LEU A 68 2.51 -2.26 2.15
CA LEU A 68 2.25 -1.07 2.94
C LEU A 68 3.47 -0.79 3.82
N LEU A 69 3.92 0.46 3.84
CA LEU A 69 5.01 0.95 4.67
C LEU A 69 4.45 1.93 5.70
N SER A 70 4.54 1.61 6.98
CA SER A 70 4.20 2.53 8.07
C SER A 70 5.46 3.03 8.76
N PHE A 71 5.57 4.36 8.85
CA PHE A 71 6.67 5.07 9.53
C PHE A 71 6.14 5.66 10.82
N ASP A 72 6.77 5.34 11.96
CA ASP A 72 6.45 5.93 13.27
C ASP A 72 4.98 5.85 13.72
N GLY A 73 4.20 4.91 13.16
CA GLY A 73 2.76 4.77 13.46
C GLY A 73 1.87 5.74 12.67
N ASN A 74 2.41 6.43 11.67
CA ASN A 74 1.61 7.15 10.69
C ASN A 74 0.86 6.18 9.77
N LEU A 75 -0.17 6.72 9.12
CA LEU A 75 -0.90 6.03 8.07
C LEU A 75 0.08 5.47 7.03
N PRO A 76 -0.04 4.19 6.65
CA PRO A 76 0.93 3.59 5.76
C PRO A 76 0.85 4.18 4.35
N THR A 77 1.94 4.07 3.60
CA THR A 77 1.98 4.37 2.16
C THR A 77 2.17 3.09 1.36
N PHE A 78 1.75 3.09 0.09
CA PHE A 78 1.99 1.97 -0.80
C PHE A 78 3.36 2.04 -1.46
N ALA A 79 4.05 0.91 -1.47
CA ALA A 79 5.28 0.72 -2.21
C ALA A 79 5.27 -0.64 -2.93
N VAL A 80 6.14 -0.79 -3.91
CA VAL A 80 6.41 -2.07 -4.58
C VAL A 80 7.79 -2.55 -4.20
N ARG A 81 7.86 -3.80 -3.72
CA ARG A 81 9.10 -4.45 -3.35
C ARG A 81 9.50 -5.50 -4.37
N GLU A 82 10.71 -5.38 -4.88
CA GLU A 82 11.29 -6.34 -5.81
C GLU A 82 12.52 -6.99 -5.18
N ARG A 83 12.65 -8.31 -5.37
CA ARG A 83 13.85 -9.04 -4.97
C ARG A 83 14.56 -9.59 -6.19
N ASN A 84 15.83 -9.25 -6.33
CA ASN A 84 16.74 -9.85 -7.31
C ASN A 84 17.93 -10.47 -6.57
N GLY A 85 17.90 -11.80 -6.39
CA GLY A 85 18.84 -12.50 -5.52
C GLY A 85 18.73 -12.02 -4.08
N THR A 86 19.81 -11.47 -3.54
CA THR A 86 19.88 -10.88 -2.19
C THR A 86 19.48 -9.41 -2.15
N ASN A 87 19.41 -8.73 -3.30
CA ASN A 87 19.08 -7.31 -3.37
C ASN A 87 17.57 -7.13 -3.29
N VAL A 88 17.14 -6.22 -2.43
CA VAL A 88 15.75 -5.83 -2.27
C VAL A 88 15.65 -4.34 -2.62
N THR A 89 14.81 -4.03 -3.60
CA THR A 89 14.50 -2.65 -3.99
C THR A 89 13.07 -2.35 -3.58
N THR A 90 12.85 -1.25 -2.88
CA THR A 90 11.52 -0.74 -2.54
C THR A 90 11.29 0.54 -3.31
N THR A 91 10.24 0.56 -4.13
CA THR A 91 9.86 1.73 -4.95
C THR A 91 8.57 2.31 -4.40
N ASP A 92 8.60 3.58 -3.98
CA ASP A 92 7.39 4.29 -3.58
C ASP A 92 6.44 4.46 -4.77
N ILE A 93 5.16 4.13 -4.57
CA ILE A 93 4.10 4.32 -5.55
C ILE A 93 2.94 5.15 -4.97
N SER A 94 3.16 5.87 -3.87
CA SER A 94 2.15 6.67 -3.17
C SER A 94 1.43 7.70 -4.04
N SER A 95 2.04 8.14 -5.15
CA SER A 95 1.42 9.02 -6.15
C SER A 95 0.43 8.32 -7.09
N TYR A 96 0.47 6.98 -7.17
CA TYR A 96 -0.42 6.13 -7.98
C TYR A 96 -1.39 5.32 -7.13
N PHE A 97 -1.01 5.05 -5.87
CA PHE A 97 -1.79 4.25 -4.96
C PHE A 97 -1.80 4.90 -3.57
N VAL A 98 -2.95 5.48 -3.23
CA VAL A 98 -3.18 6.17 -1.97
C VAL A 98 -4.03 5.29 -1.06
N VAL A 99 -3.72 5.32 0.23
CA VAL A 99 -4.63 4.87 1.28
C VAL A 99 -5.02 6.07 2.14
N SER A 100 -6.27 6.11 2.59
CA SER A 100 -6.73 7.04 3.61
C SER A 100 -7.56 6.31 4.67
N GLU A 101 -7.57 6.89 5.86
CA GLU A 101 -8.28 6.38 7.03
C GLU A 101 -9.17 7.50 7.59
N PRO A 102 -10.41 7.64 7.09
CA PRO A 102 -11.36 8.60 7.62
C PRO A 102 -11.75 8.35 9.09
N GLN A 103 -11.64 7.10 9.57
CA GLN A 103 -12.02 6.74 10.93
C GLN A 103 -11.28 5.50 11.40
N GLU A 104 -10.80 5.55 12.64
CA GLU A 104 -10.27 4.40 13.37
C GLU A 104 -10.83 4.34 14.80
N LEU A 105 -11.12 3.13 15.26
CA LEU A 105 -11.55 2.79 16.61
C LEU A 105 -10.62 1.73 17.16
N HIS A 106 -9.98 2.03 18.29
CA HIS A 106 -9.13 1.11 19.01
C HIS A 106 -9.92 0.32 20.06
N SER A 107 -9.62 -0.97 20.18
CA SER A 107 -10.03 -1.81 21.31
C SER A 107 -9.33 -1.36 22.59
N SER A 108 -9.90 -1.69 23.75
CA SER A 108 -9.36 -1.34 25.07
C SER A 108 -7.97 -1.90 25.36
N ASP A 109 -7.55 -2.94 24.65
CA ASP A 109 -6.23 -3.56 24.75
C ASP A 109 -5.19 -2.97 23.78
N ASN A 110 -5.59 -2.05 22.88
CA ASN A 110 -4.77 -1.51 21.79
C ASN A 110 -4.11 -2.58 20.88
N LEU A 111 -4.58 -3.84 20.94
CA LEU A 111 -4.10 -4.94 20.09
C LEU A 111 -5.06 -5.23 18.94
N ARG A 112 -6.24 -4.62 18.96
CA ARG A 112 -7.27 -4.75 17.93
C ARG A 112 -7.80 -3.38 17.58
N GLY A 113 -8.05 -3.17 16.30
CA GLY A 113 -8.64 -1.94 15.78
C GLY A 113 -9.69 -2.23 14.73
N TYR A 114 -10.60 -1.29 14.55
CA TYR A 114 -11.54 -1.25 13.45
C TYR A 114 -11.39 0.11 12.78
N ALA A 115 -11.13 0.10 11.49
CA ALA A 115 -11.00 1.31 10.71
C ALA A 115 -11.87 1.26 9.46
N ILE A 116 -12.16 2.43 8.89
CA ILE A 116 -12.64 2.53 7.51
C ILE A 116 -11.43 2.92 6.69
N TYR A 117 -10.97 2.03 5.81
CA TYR A 117 -9.89 2.36 4.87
C TYR A 117 -10.49 2.65 3.50
N VAL A 118 -9.91 3.63 2.82
CA VAL A 118 -10.16 3.92 1.41
C VAL A 118 -8.87 3.67 0.65
N PHE A 119 -8.93 2.78 -0.33
CA PHE A 119 -7.81 2.43 -1.22
C PHE A 119 -8.11 3.02 -2.59
N ALA A 120 -7.30 3.97 -3.04
CA ALA A 120 -7.46 4.65 -4.31
C ALA A 120 -6.24 4.39 -5.20
N PHE A 121 -6.46 3.76 -6.34
CA PHE A 121 -5.45 3.47 -7.35
C PHE A 121 -5.77 4.22 -8.64
N ASP A 122 -4.77 4.84 -9.26
CA ASP A 122 -4.85 5.42 -10.59
C ASP A 122 -3.51 5.23 -11.30
N ASN A 123 -3.49 4.53 -12.44
CA ASN A 123 -2.27 4.35 -13.23
C ASN A 123 -1.99 5.53 -14.19
N HIS A 124 -2.86 6.55 -14.22
CA HIS A 124 -2.85 7.66 -15.17
C HIS A 124 -2.90 7.22 -16.65
N ASN A 125 -3.36 6.00 -16.90
CA ASN A 125 -3.44 5.39 -18.23
C ASN A 125 -4.70 4.49 -18.31
N GLY A 126 -5.84 5.06 -17.93
CA GLY A 126 -7.17 4.49 -18.12
C GLY A 126 -7.62 3.39 -17.14
N THR A 127 -6.77 2.97 -16.19
CA THR A 127 -7.15 2.02 -15.14
C THR A 127 -7.04 2.68 -13.76
N SER A 128 -8.18 2.84 -13.10
CA SER A 128 -8.26 3.39 -11.75
C SER A 128 -9.36 2.69 -10.94
N PHE A 129 -9.27 2.75 -9.62
CA PHE A 129 -10.38 2.37 -8.74
C PHE A 129 -10.27 3.06 -7.39
N THR A 130 -11.41 3.27 -6.75
CA THR A 130 -11.49 3.63 -5.34
C THR A 130 -12.40 2.63 -4.66
N VAL A 131 -11.87 1.90 -3.68
CA VAL A 131 -12.63 0.94 -2.89
C VAL A 131 -12.48 1.26 -1.41
N SER A 132 -13.58 1.14 -0.67
CA SER A 132 -13.58 1.40 0.76
C SER A 132 -14.36 0.34 1.53
N GLY A 133 -14.05 0.21 2.81
CA GLY A 133 -14.77 -0.71 3.66
C GLY A 133 -14.20 -0.82 5.07
N MET A 134 -14.93 -1.58 5.89
CA MET A 134 -14.52 -1.90 7.25
C MET A 134 -13.27 -2.78 7.20
N THR A 135 -12.28 -2.35 7.97
CA THR A 135 -10.96 -2.96 8.09
C THR A 135 -10.74 -3.39 9.53
N TYR A 136 -10.41 -4.66 9.72
CA TYR A 136 -9.99 -5.19 10.99
C TYR A 136 -8.46 -5.12 11.07
N LEU A 137 -7.97 -4.47 12.12
CA LEU A 137 -6.55 -4.31 12.42
C LEU A 137 -6.19 -5.19 13.61
N HIS A 138 -5.05 -5.87 13.54
CA HIS A 138 -4.53 -6.64 14.65
C HIS A 138 -3.07 -6.28 14.89
N ALA A 139 -2.87 -5.52 15.96
CA ALA A 139 -1.55 -5.14 16.43
C ALA A 139 -0.86 -6.26 17.20
N GLY A 140 0.46 -6.17 17.28
CA GLY A 140 1.31 -7.06 18.05
C GLY A 140 2.77 -6.74 17.82
N LEU A 141 3.63 -7.58 18.40
CA LEU A 141 5.07 -7.41 18.23
C LEU A 141 5.49 -7.70 16.78
N VAL A 142 6.14 -6.71 16.19
CA VAL A 142 6.82 -6.77 14.89
C VAL A 142 8.31 -6.60 15.15
N SER A 143 9.14 -7.51 14.63
CA SER A 143 10.59 -7.50 14.82
C SER A 143 11.34 -7.50 13.49
N GLY A 144 12.61 -7.12 13.57
CA GLY A 144 13.53 -7.03 12.44
C GLY A 144 14.98 -7.23 12.90
N PRO A 145 15.90 -7.61 11.99
CA PRO A 145 17.32 -7.72 12.33
C PRO A 145 17.86 -6.38 12.84
N GLY A 146 18.42 -6.38 14.06
CA GLY A 146 19.01 -5.16 14.65
C GLY A 146 18.01 -4.13 15.17
N ILE A 147 16.72 -4.47 15.26
CA ILE A 147 15.65 -3.55 15.68
C ILE A 147 14.91 -4.14 16.90
N SER A 148 14.73 -3.33 17.94
CA SER A 148 13.88 -3.69 19.08
C SER A 148 12.44 -3.93 18.63
N PRO A 149 11.72 -4.92 19.17
CA PRO A 149 10.34 -5.18 18.79
C PRO A 149 9.45 -3.94 18.93
N LEU A 150 8.64 -3.68 17.91
CA LEU A 150 7.65 -2.61 17.90
C LEU A 150 6.25 -3.20 18.01
N THR A 151 5.39 -2.60 18.84
CA THR A 151 3.96 -2.92 18.84
C THR A 151 3.27 -2.12 17.74
N ARG A 152 2.90 -2.79 16.65
CA ARG A 152 2.28 -2.21 15.44
C ARG A 152 1.32 -3.21 14.82
N ASP A 153 0.53 -2.76 13.85
CA ASP A 153 -0.34 -3.65 13.08
C ASP A 153 0.46 -4.74 12.38
N ARG A 154 0.09 -5.99 12.67
CA ARG A 154 0.70 -7.20 12.07
C ARG A 154 -0.11 -7.70 10.90
N THR A 155 -1.42 -7.50 10.96
CA THR A 155 -2.35 -7.88 9.92
C THR A 155 -3.45 -6.84 9.76
N LEU A 156 -3.92 -6.70 8.53
CA LEU A 156 -5.06 -5.89 8.13
C LEU A 156 -5.99 -6.78 7.30
N THR A 157 -7.29 -6.73 7.54
CA THR A 157 -8.27 -7.44 6.70
C THR A 157 -9.45 -6.51 6.45
N ALA A 158 -9.64 -6.11 5.19
CA ALA A 158 -10.73 -5.25 4.76
C ALA A 158 -11.67 -5.99 3.81
N SER A 159 -12.98 -5.82 4.03
CA SER A 159 -14.01 -6.16 3.03
C SER A 159 -14.46 -4.88 2.36
N VAL A 160 -14.17 -4.73 1.07
CA VAL A 160 -14.28 -3.46 0.36
C VAL A 160 -15.23 -3.54 -0.83
N TYR A 161 -15.78 -2.39 -1.19
CA TYR A 161 -16.53 -2.19 -2.42
C TYR A 161 -16.24 -0.80 -3.00
N GLY A 162 -16.49 -0.63 -4.28
CA GLY A 162 -16.30 0.66 -4.93
C GLY A 162 -16.42 0.57 -6.44
N SER A 163 -15.86 1.56 -7.10
CA SER A 163 -15.94 1.73 -8.54
C SER A 163 -14.63 2.25 -9.11
N GLY A 164 -14.55 2.28 -10.43
CA GLY A 164 -13.37 2.75 -11.14
C GLY A 164 -13.51 2.58 -12.64
N THR A 165 -12.38 2.52 -13.32
CA THR A 165 -12.27 2.21 -14.74
C THR A 165 -11.21 1.15 -15.00
N ILE A 166 -11.41 0.37 -16.06
CA ILE A 166 -10.38 -0.49 -16.64
C ILE A 166 -10.35 -0.23 -18.15
N ASN A 167 -9.21 0.25 -18.66
CA ASN A 167 -9.09 0.76 -20.03
C ASN A 167 -10.23 1.75 -20.38
N ASP A 168 -10.40 2.78 -19.54
CA ASP A 168 -11.44 3.83 -19.64
C ASP A 168 -12.90 3.33 -19.57
N THR A 169 -13.09 2.05 -19.28
CA THR A 169 -14.41 1.44 -19.16
C THR A 169 -14.83 1.39 -17.70
N ALA A 170 -15.98 2.01 -17.38
CA ALA A 170 -16.51 2.03 -16.03
C ALA A 170 -16.71 0.61 -15.46
N MET A 171 -16.36 0.45 -14.19
CA MET A 171 -16.53 -0.80 -13.45
C MET A 171 -16.99 -0.55 -12.02
N VAL A 172 -17.65 -1.57 -11.47
CA VAL A 172 -17.96 -1.69 -10.05
C VAL A 172 -17.34 -2.98 -9.53
N VAL A 173 -16.72 -2.92 -8.35
CA VAL A 173 -15.98 -4.04 -7.78
C VAL A 173 -16.24 -4.17 -6.29
N ARG A 174 -16.08 -5.39 -5.80
CA ARG A 174 -16.04 -5.72 -4.37
C ARG A 174 -15.00 -6.80 -4.12
N GLY A 175 -14.56 -6.94 -2.89
CA GLY A 175 -13.67 -8.03 -2.53
C GLY A 175 -12.96 -7.79 -1.21
N THR A 176 -11.73 -8.28 -1.12
CA THR A 176 -10.92 -8.17 0.08
C THR A 176 -9.58 -7.52 -0.19
N VAL A 177 -9.09 -6.82 0.83
CA VAL A 177 -7.71 -6.34 0.93
C VAL A 177 -7.13 -6.91 2.21
N ASN A 178 -6.08 -7.72 2.09
CA ASN A 178 -5.42 -8.34 3.23
C ASN A 178 -3.99 -7.82 3.33
N GLY A 179 -3.54 -7.50 4.52
CA GLY A 179 -2.19 -7.15 4.87
C GLY A 179 -1.66 -8.15 5.89
N GLY A 180 -0.44 -8.61 5.71
CA GLY A 180 0.19 -9.51 6.66
C GLY A 180 1.71 -9.60 6.49
N SER A 181 2.32 -10.54 7.20
CA SER A 181 3.78 -10.74 7.19
C SER A 181 4.56 -9.47 7.56
N ALA A 182 4.01 -8.68 8.49
CA ALA A 182 4.63 -7.44 8.96
C ALA A 182 6.05 -7.69 9.47
N LYS A 183 6.99 -6.84 9.04
CA LYS A 183 8.40 -6.90 9.43
C LYS A 183 8.93 -5.50 9.69
N ALA A 184 9.69 -5.33 10.77
CA ALA A 184 10.38 -4.07 11.06
C ALA A 184 11.68 -4.03 10.26
N GLU A 185 11.97 -2.90 9.65
CA GLU A 185 13.11 -2.68 8.78
C GLU A 185 13.71 -1.30 9.02
N ILE A 186 14.99 -1.14 8.71
CA ILE A 186 15.68 0.16 8.73
C ILE A 186 15.82 0.55 7.26
N ASP A 187 15.24 1.69 6.88
CA ASP A 187 15.45 2.34 5.58
C ASP A 187 16.50 3.46 5.69
#